data_AF-Q6NTS5-F1
#
_entry.id   AF-Q6NTS5-F1
#
_cell.length_a   1.000
_cell.length_b   1.000
_cell.length_c   1.000
_cell.angle_alpha   90.00
_cell.angle_beta   90.00
_cell.angle_gamma   90.00
#
_symmetry.space_group_name_H-M   'P 1'
#
loop_
_entity.id
_entity.type
_entity.pdbx_description
1 polymer ?
#
loop_
_entity_poly.entity_id
_entity_poly.type
_entity_poly.pdbx_seq_one_letter_code
_entity_poly.pdbx_strand_id
1 'polypeptide(L)'
;MLIFNTLVDKFLDGLVQAGSYQRFARCYKRFYKLQPEMTRSIYDQFVFQLQNSIRDEIQEIRDEGNLEALLDSLDKMEKEAGDRTELAWRPSGVPEQDLRSHLVPYLLQQRDYLHKVLKEREEENKRLAQAVLLGRRKIQEMQKEIETRKQAWQELSKAQRELILSVEEPK
;
A
#
# COMPACT_ATOMS: atom_id res chain seq x y z
N MET A 1 -7.54 24.21 12.66
CA MET A 1 -7.90 25.62 12.30
C MET A 1 -7.75 26.68 13.40
N LEU A 2 -8.01 26.37 14.67
CA LEU A 2 -8.06 27.38 15.74
C LEU A 2 -6.74 28.14 15.95
N ILE A 3 -5.61 27.42 15.86
CA ILE A 3 -4.25 28.01 15.97
C ILE A 3 -3.99 28.99 14.83
N PHE A 4 -4.34 28.61 13.60
CA PHE A 4 -4.15 29.46 12.42
C PHE A 4 -4.90 30.78 12.55
N ASN A 5 -6.20 30.74 12.87
CA ASN A 5 -7.01 31.95 13.05
C ASN A 5 -6.45 32.85 14.17
N THR A 6 -6.03 32.25 15.29
CA THR A 6 -5.41 32.98 16.40
C THR A 6 -4.11 33.68 15.98
N LEU A 7 -3.30 33.06 15.10
CA LEU A 7 -2.09 33.67 14.58
C LEU A 7 -2.39 34.85 13.65
N VAL A 8 -3.40 34.72 12.78
CA VAL A 8 -3.84 35.80 11.90
C VAL A 8 -4.34 37.00 12.71
N ASP A 9 -5.17 36.76 13.73
CA ASP A 9 -5.66 37.81 14.61
C ASP A 9 -4.51 38.53 15.33
N LYS A 10 -3.56 37.78 15.91
CA LYS A 10 -2.37 38.36 16.56
C LYS A 10 -1.51 39.16 15.58
N PHE A 11 -1.37 38.70 14.35
CA PHE A 11 -0.64 39.43 13.31
C PHE A 11 -1.32 40.77 12.99
N LEU A 12 -2.63 40.76 12.78
CA LEU A 12 -3.41 41.98 12.52
C LEU A 12 -3.34 42.97 13.68
N ASP A 13 -3.42 42.48 14.92
CA ASP A 13 -3.26 43.32 16.12
C ASP A 13 -1.87 43.95 16.17
N GLY A 14 -0.81 43.18 15.91
CA GLY A 14 0.56 43.68 15.86
C GLY A 14 0.76 44.74 14.77
N LEU A 15 0.12 44.56 13.62
CA LEU A 15 0.16 45.50 12.50
C LEU A 15 -0.50 46.83 12.88
N VAL A 16 -1.68 46.79 13.51
CA VAL A 16 -2.38 48.00 13.98
C VAL A 16 -1.61 48.70 15.09
N GLN A 17 -0.99 47.96 16.01
CA GLN A 17 -0.14 48.54 17.05
C GLN A 17 1.09 49.24 16.46
N ALA A 18 1.75 48.64 15.48
CA ALA A 18 2.91 49.23 14.80
C ALA A 18 2.53 50.52 14.04
N GLY A 19 1.34 50.52 13.44
CA GLY A 19 0.74 51.61 12.69
C GLY A 19 -0.15 52.54 13.51
N SER A 20 0.03 52.65 14.84
CA SER A 20 -0.91 53.36 15.71
C SER A 20 -1.29 54.77 15.25
N TYR A 21 -2.50 55.21 15.61
CA TYR A 21 -3.02 56.54 15.25
C TYR A 21 -2.05 57.68 15.60
N GLN A 22 -1.36 57.58 16.73
CA GLN A 22 -0.36 58.57 17.15
C GLN A 22 0.79 58.68 16.14
N ARG A 23 1.27 57.56 15.60
CA ARG A 23 2.32 57.53 14.58
C ARG A 23 1.80 58.09 13.27
N PHE A 24 0.58 57.71 12.87
CA PHE A 24 -0.08 58.23 11.69
C PHE A 24 -0.25 59.75 11.74
N ALA A 25 -0.84 60.28 12.80
CA ALA A 25 -1.03 61.72 13.01
C ALA A 25 0.30 62.49 13.10
N ARG A 26 1.36 61.86 13.63
CA ARG A 26 2.72 62.46 13.66
C ARG A 26 3.33 62.59 12.26
N CYS A 27 2.99 61.72 11.32
CA CYS A 27 3.43 61.85 9.92
C CYS A 27 2.60 62.93 9.18
N TYR A 28 1.32 63.07 9.52
CA TYR A 28 0.40 64.03 8.88
C TYR A 28 0.08 65.26 9.74
N LYS A 29 1.08 65.80 10.45
CA LYS A 29 0.92 66.90 11.43
C LYS A 29 0.17 68.13 10.91
N ARG A 30 0.44 68.54 9.67
CA ARG A 30 -0.17 69.75 9.09
C ARG A 30 -1.67 69.58 8.91
N PHE A 31 -2.09 68.41 8.42
CA PHE A 31 -3.49 68.07 8.21
C PHE A 31 -4.23 67.83 9.53
N TYR A 32 -3.59 67.11 10.46
CA TYR A 32 -4.13 66.90 11.81
C TYR A 32 -4.44 68.21 12.55
N LYS A 33 -3.58 69.23 12.44
CA LYS A 33 -3.80 70.54 13.07
C LYS A 33 -4.98 71.32 12.47
N LEU A 34 -5.29 71.10 11.20
CA LEU A 34 -6.39 71.75 10.50
C LEU A 34 -7.73 71.05 10.79
N GLN A 35 -7.74 69.72 10.71
CA GLN A 35 -8.97 68.92 10.83
C GLN A 35 -8.70 67.57 11.54
N PRO A 36 -8.66 67.56 12.88
CA PRO A 36 -8.31 66.37 13.65
C PRO A 36 -9.38 65.28 13.58
N GLU A 37 -10.67 65.63 13.49
CA GLU A 37 -11.74 64.64 13.37
C GLU A 37 -11.70 63.90 12.03
N MET A 38 -11.45 64.62 10.93
CA MET A 38 -11.30 64.01 9.61
C MET A 38 -10.06 63.12 9.53
N THR A 39 -8.95 63.54 10.16
CA THR A 39 -7.73 62.72 10.24
C THR A 39 -7.98 61.40 10.96
N ARG A 40 -8.79 61.42 12.03
CA ARG A 40 -9.18 60.21 12.77
C ARG A 40 -10.09 59.31 11.94
N SER A 41 -11.11 59.88 11.31
CA SER A 41 -12.02 59.14 10.42
C SER A 41 -11.28 58.43 9.29
N ILE A 42 -10.34 59.11 8.62
CA ILE A 42 -9.50 58.52 7.56
C ILE A 42 -8.65 57.37 8.10
N TYR A 43 -8.05 57.52 9.29
CA TYR A 43 -7.26 56.46 9.89
C TYR A 43 -8.11 55.24 10.24
N ASP A 44 -9.26 55.45 10.88
CA ASP A 44 -10.17 54.37 11.26
C ASP A 44 -10.67 53.62 10.02
N GLN A 45 -11.01 54.34 8.94
CA GLN A 45 -11.40 53.75 7.66
C GLN A 45 -10.25 52.97 7.00
N PHE A 46 -9.03 53.53 7.01
CA PHE A 46 -7.85 52.87 6.47
C PHE A 46 -7.55 51.55 7.21
N VAL A 47 -7.54 51.57 8.54
CA VAL A 47 -7.30 50.38 9.35
C VAL A 47 -8.38 49.33 9.11
N PHE A 48 -9.65 49.74 9.12
CA PHE A 48 -10.77 48.84 8.87
C PHE A 48 -10.68 48.17 7.49
N GLN A 49 -10.45 48.96 6.43
CA GLN A 49 -10.31 48.42 5.08
C GLN A 49 -9.09 47.50 4.94
N LEU A 50 -7.96 47.86 5.54
CA LEU A 50 -6.75 47.05 5.52
C LEU A 50 -6.95 45.70 6.23
N GLN A 51 -7.54 45.72 7.42
CA GLN A 51 -7.81 44.50 8.17
C GLN A 51 -8.79 43.59 7.43
N ASN A 52 -9.88 44.14 6.87
CA ASN A 52 -10.84 43.34 6.11
C ASN A 52 -10.22 42.78 4.83
N SER A 53 -9.50 43.60 4.06
CA SER A 53 -8.84 43.14 2.84
C SER A 53 -7.85 42.00 3.11
N ILE A 54 -7.07 42.07 4.20
CA ILE A 54 -6.15 40.98 4.57
C ILE A 54 -6.94 39.73 5.02
N ARG A 55 -8.03 39.90 5.78
CA ARG A 55 -8.88 38.77 6.20
C ARG A 55 -9.52 38.08 5.00
N ASP A 56 -10.03 38.85 4.05
CA ASP A 56 -10.66 38.36 2.83
C ASP A 56 -9.63 37.61 1.97
N GLU A 57 -8.43 38.16 1.77
CA GLU A 57 -7.34 37.49 1.04
C GLU A 57 -6.93 36.17 1.71
N ILE A 58 -6.78 36.15 3.03
CA ILE A 58 -6.46 34.93 3.78
C ILE A 58 -7.59 33.90 3.68
N GLN A 59 -8.84 34.37 3.69
CA GLN A 59 -10.02 33.53 3.52
C GLN A 59 -10.05 32.90 2.12
N GLU A 60 -9.74 33.67 1.08
CA GLU A 60 -9.61 33.16 -0.30
C GLU A 60 -8.51 32.11 -0.41
N ILE A 61 -7.29 32.40 0.06
CA ILE A 61 -6.17 31.42 0.07
C ILE A 61 -6.54 30.13 0.81
N ARG A 62 -7.32 30.26 1.89
CA ARG A 62 -7.76 29.12 2.69
C ARG A 62 -8.71 28.23 1.93
N ASP A 63 -9.66 28.83 1.22
CA ASP A 63 -10.68 28.12 0.46
C ASP A 63 -10.08 27.52 -0.82
N GLU A 64 -9.23 28.27 -1.53
CA GLU A 64 -8.49 27.78 -2.71
C GLU A 64 -7.56 26.61 -2.36
N GLY A 65 -6.82 26.73 -1.26
CA GLY A 65 -5.90 25.71 -0.78
C GLY A 65 -6.57 24.55 -0.05
N ASN A 66 -7.89 24.60 0.16
CA ASN A 66 -8.65 23.66 0.98
C ASN A 66 -7.95 23.36 2.32
N LEU A 67 -7.43 24.41 2.96
CA LEU A 67 -6.53 24.28 4.11
C LEU A 67 -7.21 23.65 5.31
N GLU A 68 -8.53 23.83 5.45
CA GLU A 68 -9.31 23.21 6.53
C GLU A 68 -9.23 21.69 6.48
N ALA A 69 -9.57 21.09 5.33
CA ALA A 69 -9.53 19.65 5.17
C ALA A 69 -8.10 19.09 5.27
N LEU A 70 -7.10 19.81 4.75
CA LEU A 70 -5.71 19.39 4.82
C LEU A 70 -5.16 19.40 6.25
N LEU A 71 -5.44 20.46 7.01
CA LEU A 71 -5.01 20.57 8.40
C LEU A 71 -5.76 19.58 9.29
N ASP A 72 -7.06 19.35 9.06
CA ASP A 72 -7.82 18.34 9.78
C ASP A 72 -7.31 16.92 9.47
N SER A 73 -6.93 16.65 8.22
CA SER A 73 -6.28 15.39 7.85
C SER A 73 -4.91 15.24 8.51
N LEU A 74 -4.15 16.32 8.67
CA LEU A 74 -2.87 16.32 9.36
C LEU A 74 -3.04 16.04 10.86
N ASP A 75 -3.99 16.70 11.51
CA ASP A 75 -4.34 16.46 12.92
C ASP A 75 -4.80 15.01 13.15
N LYS A 76 -5.51 14.42 12.17
CA LYS A 76 -5.87 13.00 12.20
C LYS A 76 -4.65 12.09 12.10
N MET A 77 -3.74 12.36 11.17
CA MET A 77 -2.50 11.59 11.00
C MET A 77 -1.59 11.68 12.24
N GLU A 78 -1.51 12.84 12.88
CA GLU A 78 -0.78 13.02 14.14
C GLU A 78 -1.38 12.14 15.25
N LYS A 79 -2.71 12.18 15.41
CA LYS A 79 -3.42 11.34 16.40
C LYS A 79 -3.23 9.85 16.13
N GLU A 80 -3.26 9.42 14.87
CA GLU A 80 -3.03 8.02 14.47
C GLU A 80 -1.58 7.57 14.70
N ALA A 81 -0.61 8.49 14.58
CA ALA A 81 0.79 8.21 14.88
C ALA A 81 1.02 7.97 16.38
N GLY A 82 0.24 8.63 17.25
CA GLY A 82 0.30 8.47 18.70
C GLY A 82 1.70 8.78 19.26
N ASP A 83 2.12 8.02 20.28
CA ASP A 83 3.40 8.24 20.98
C ASP A 83 4.61 7.54 20.34
N ARG A 84 4.55 7.26 19.03
CA ARG A 84 5.69 6.66 18.32
C ARG A 84 6.90 7.60 18.42
N THR A 85 7.85 7.22 19.25
CA THR A 85 9.12 7.94 19.49
C THR A 85 10.21 7.58 18.48
N GLU A 86 9.96 6.55 17.65
CA GLU A 86 10.86 6.18 16.57
C GLU A 86 10.88 7.26 15.49
N LEU A 87 12.07 7.50 14.93
CA LEU A 87 12.23 8.42 13.82
C LEU A 87 11.44 7.90 12.61
N ALA A 88 10.38 8.62 12.26
CA ALA A 88 9.60 8.30 11.08
C ALA A 88 10.47 8.37 9.81
N TRP A 89 10.25 7.43 8.89
CA TRP A 89 10.95 7.39 7.60
C TRP A 89 10.82 8.74 6.87
N ARG A 90 11.90 9.14 6.22
CA ARG A 90 11.98 10.32 5.35
C ARG A 90 12.59 9.91 4.02
N PRO A 91 12.13 10.49 2.89
CA PRO A 91 12.76 10.26 1.60
C PRO A 91 14.26 10.53 1.68
N SER A 92 15.06 9.56 1.25
CA SER A 92 16.52 9.66 1.23
C SER A 92 17.02 10.63 0.16
N GLY A 93 16.16 10.94 -0.82
CA GLY A 93 16.54 11.69 -2.02
C GLY A 93 17.12 10.81 -3.12
N VAL A 94 17.22 9.49 -2.88
CA VAL A 94 17.63 8.49 -3.87
C VAL A 94 16.37 7.70 -4.28
N PRO A 95 15.82 7.95 -5.49
CA PRO A 95 14.55 7.36 -5.92
C PRO A 95 14.52 5.84 -5.83
N GLU A 96 15.61 5.16 -6.17
CA GLU A 96 15.70 3.70 -6.16
C GLU A 96 15.56 3.13 -4.74
N GLN A 97 16.15 3.81 -3.75
CA GLN A 97 16.09 3.40 -2.35
C GLN A 97 14.70 3.64 -1.76
N ASP A 98 14.11 4.80 -2.07
CA ASP A 98 12.79 5.19 -1.59
C ASP A 98 11.71 4.28 -2.19
N LEU A 99 11.81 4.00 -3.49
CA LEU A 99 10.92 3.06 -4.19
C LEU A 99 11.07 1.64 -3.63
N ARG A 100 12.31 1.18 -3.39
CA ARG A 100 12.53 -0.13 -2.78
C ARG A 100 11.87 -0.22 -1.41
N SER A 101 12.03 0.79 -0.55
CA SER A 101 11.40 0.82 0.78
C SER A 101 9.88 0.68 0.70
N HIS A 102 9.27 1.34 -0.29
CA HIS A 102 7.83 1.25 -0.54
C HIS A 102 7.38 -0.12 -1.10
N LEU A 103 8.16 -0.72 -2.01
CA LEU A 103 7.78 -1.95 -2.70
C LEU A 103 8.05 -3.24 -1.90
N VAL A 104 9.02 -3.22 -0.97
CA VAL A 104 9.42 -4.41 -0.20
C VAL A 104 8.24 -5.14 0.46
N PRO A 105 7.30 -4.48 1.17
CA PRO A 105 6.16 -5.17 1.78
C PRO A 105 5.32 -5.96 0.78
N TYR A 106 5.04 -5.38 -0.40
CA TYR A 106 4.25 -6.04 -1.44
C TYR A 106 4.98 -7.22 -2.07
N LEU A 107 6.28 -7.05 -2.35
CA LEU A 107 7.11 -8.11 -2.92
C LEU A 107 7.27 -9.29 -1.95
N LEU A 108 7.36 -9.02 -0.64
CA LEU A 108 7.38 -10.06 0.39
C LEU A 108 6.05 -10.83 0.41
N GLN A 109 4.91 -10.13 0.36
CA GLN A 109 3.59 -10.77 0.30
C GLN A 109 3.46 -11.67 -0.95
N GLN A 110 3.92 -11.19 -2.11
CA GLN A 110 3.90 -11.97 -3.35
C GLN A 110 4.80 -13.20 -3.26
N ARG A 111 6.01 -13.05 -2.72
CA ARG A 111 6.95 -14.16 -2.50
C ARG A 111 6.32 -15.24 -1.60
N ASP A 112 5.72 -14.84 -0.50
CA ASP A 112 5.15 -15.77 0.47
C ASP A 112 3.95 -16.54 -0.12
N TYR A 113 3.12 -15.86 -0.92
CA TYR A 113 2.06 -16.49 -1.70
C TYR A 113 2.62 -17.54 -2.68
N LEU A 114 3.63 -17.17 -3.48
CA LEU A 114 4.23 -18.08 -4.47
C LEU A 114 4.87 -19.30 -3.80
N HIS A 115 5.56 -19.11 -2.68
CA HIS A 115 6.11 -20.23 -1.91
C HIS A 115 5.03 -21.19 -1.42
N LYS A 116 3.90 -20.68 -0.96
CA LYS A 116 2.77 -21.52 -0.55
C LYS A 116 2.25 -22.35 -1.72
N VAL A 117 1.99 -21.71 -2.86
CA VAL A 117 1.49 -22.40 -4.06
C VAL A 117 2.50 -23.44 -4.56
N LEU A 118 3.79 -23.10 -4.58
CA LEU A 118 4.83 -24.03 -5.00
C LEU A 118 4.86 -25.28 -4.11
N LYS A 119 4.82 -25.09 -2.79
CA LYS A 119 4.81 -26.21 -1.83
C LYS A 119 3.61 -27.14 -2.03
N GLU A 120 2.41 -26.57 -2.20
CA GLU A 120 1.20 -27.35 -2.47
C GLU A 120 1.35 -28.19 -3.75
N ARG A 121 1.92 -27.60 -4.81
CA ARG A 121 2.16 -28.31 -6.08
C ARG A 121 3.22 -29.40 -5.96
N GLU A 122 4.29 -29.16 -5.21
CA GLU A 122 5.33 -30.15 -4.98
C GLU A 122 4.82 -31.35 -4.18
N GLU A 123 4.00 -31.11 -3.14
CA GLU A 123 3.39 -32.18 -2.35
C GLU A 123 2.44 -33.03 -3.19
N GLU A 124 1.61 -32.40 -4.01
CA GLU A 124 0.71 -33.12 -4.91
C GLU A 124 1.48 -33.92 -5.97
N ASN A 125 2.53 -33.34 -6.56
CA ASN A 125 3.36 -34.04 -7.53
C ASN A 125 4.07 -35.25 -6.90
N LYS A 126 4.58 -35.13 -5.66
CA LYS A 126 5.16 -36.27 -4.93
C LYS A 126 4.12 -37.39 -4.73
N ARG A 127 2.89 -37.03 -4.33
CA ARG A 127 1.79 -38.00 -4.17
C ARG A 127 1.47 -38.71 -5.48
N LEU A 128 1.33 -37.97 -6.58
CA LEU A 128 1.07 -38.53 -7.89
C LEU A 128 2.22 -39.41 -8.39
N ALA A 129 3.47 -39.00 -8.19
CA ALA A 129 4.64 -39.79 -8.55
C ALA A 129 4.67 -41.14 -7.81
N GLN A 130 4.35 -41.14 -6.50
CA GLN A 130 4.23 -42.36 -5.72
C GLN A 130 3.12 -43.28 -6.25
N ALA A 131 1.95 -42.72 -6.59
CA ALA A 131 0.85 -43.47 -7.18
C ALA A 131 1.25 -44.11 -8.52
N VAL A 132 1.96 -43.37 -9.38
CA VAL A 132 2.50 -43.90 -10.64
C VAL A 132 3.48 -45.05 -10.41
N LEU A 133 4.40 -44.92 -9.46
CA LEU A 133 5.35 -45.99 -9.13
C LEU A 133 4.66 -47.25 -8.61
N LEU A 134 3.63 -47.10 -7.78
CA LEU A 134 2.80 -48.22 -7.32
C LEU A 134 2.05 -48.88 -8.50
N GLY A 135 1.45 -48.07 -9.36
CA GLY A 135 0.77 -48.55 -10.57
C GLY A 135 1.70 -49.32 -11.50
N ARG A 136 2.92 -48.80 -11.73
CA ARG A 136 3.94 -49.48 -12.54
C ARG A 136 4.36 -50.83 -11.97
N ARG A 137 4.54 -50.94 -10.65
CA ARG A 137 4.84 -52.22 -9.97
C ARG A 137 3.72 -53.24 -10.17
N LYS A 138 2.48 -52.83 -9.97
CA LYS A 138 1.30 -53.70 -10.18
C LYS A 138 1.21 -54.19 -11.63
N ILE A 139 1.50 -53.33 -12.61
CA ILE A 139 1.54 -53.73 -14.04
C ILE A 139 2.64 -54.77 -14.27
N GLN A 140 3.84 -54.58 -13.71
CA GLN A 140 4.92 -55.55 -13.84
C GLN A 140 4.58 -56.90 -13.20
N GLU A 141 3.91 -56.92 -12.05
CA GLU A 141 3.43 -58.15 -11.40
C GLU A 141 2.40 -58.88 -12.27
N MET A 142 1.39 -58.16 -12.76
CA MET A 142 0.38 -58.74 -13.67
C MET A 142 1.02 -59.28 -14.95
N GLN A 143 2.02 -58.59 -15.52
CA GLN A 143 2.75 -59.09 -16.69
C GLN A 143 3.48 -60.40 -16.41
N LYS A 144 4.11 -60.54 -15.24
CA LYS A 144 4.75 -61.80 -14.83
C LYS A 144 3.74 -62.93 -14.69
N GLU A 145 2.60 -62.67 -14.06
CA GLU A 145 1.51 -63.65 -13.92
C GLU A 145 0.96 -64.10 -15.28
N ILE A 146 0.77 -63.16 -16.21
CA ILE A 146 0.32 -63.47 -17.57
C ILE A 146 1.35 -64.37 -18.27
N GLU A 147 2.65 -64.06 -18.19
CA GLU A 147 3.67 -64.87 -18.86
C GLU A 147 3.80 -66.27 -18.25
N THR A 148 3.73 -66.38 -16.92
CA THR A 148 3.74 -67.71 -16.25
C THR A 148 2.53 -68.54 -16.63
N ARG A 149 1.33 -67.95 -16.65
CA ARG A 149 0.13 -68.66 -17.12
C ARG A 149 0.28 -69.09 -18.58
N LYS A 150 0.77 -68.21 -19.45
CA LYS A 150 1.01 -68.51 -20.86
C LYS A 150 1.99 -69.68 -21.03
N GLN A 151 3.08 -69.69 -20.29
CA GLN A 151 4.04 -70.81 -20.28
C GLN A 151 3.37 -72.11 -19.81
N ALA A 152 2.60 -72.08 -18.72
CA ALA A 152 1.86 -73.26 -18.25
C ALA A 152 0.89 -73.81 -19.31
N TRP A 153 0.16 -72.94 -20.01
CA TRP A 153 -0.69 -73.33 -21.13
C TRP A 153 0.09 -73.95 -22.30
N GLN A 154 1.27 -73.42 -22.61
CA GLN A 154 2.14 -73.98 -23.66
C GLN A 154 2.64 -75.39 -23.29
N GLU A 155 3.07 -75.60 -22.03
CA GLU A 155 3.51 -76.91 -21.56
C GLU A 155 2.36 -77.93 -21.54
N LEU A 156 1.17 -77.53 -21.09
CA LEU A 156 -0.04 -78.39 -21.18
C LEU A 156 -0.35 -78.76 -22.64
N SER A 157 -0.24 -77.81 -23.58
CA SER A 157 -0.45 -78.09 -25.01
C SER A 157 0.58 -79.05 -25.58
N LYS A 158 1.85 -78.96 -25.17
CA LYS A 158 2.90 -79.90 -25.57
C LYS A 158 2.64 -81.29 -25.02
N ALA A 159 2.37 -81.41 -23.72
CA ALA A 159 2.04 -82.67 -23.06
C ALA A 159 0.81 -83.35 -23.70
N GLN A 160 -0.20 -82.56 -24.09
CA GLN A 160 -1.35 -83.07 -24.83
C GLN A 160 -0.96 -83.63 -26.20
N ARG A 161 -0.07 -82.97 -26.95
CA ARG A 161 0.42 -83.47 -28.25
C ARG A 161 1.23 -84.75 -28.09
N GLU A 162 2.10 -84.82 -27.07
CA GLU A 162 2.87 -86.02 -26.76
C GLU A 162 1.97 -87.20 -26.37
N LEU A 163 0.91 -86.94 -25.59
CA LEU A 163 -0.10 -87.95 -25.25
C LEU A 163 -0.84 -88.45 -26.50
N ILE A 164 -1.25 -87.55 -27.40
CA ILE A 164 -1.91 -87.95 -28.66
C ILE A 164 -0.98 -88.81 -29.52
N LEU A 165 0.30 -88.45 -29.65
CA LEU A 165 1.29 -89.25 -30.38
C LEU A 165 1.49 -90.64 -29.76
N SER A 166 1.46 -90.76 -28.43
CA SER A 166 1.55 -92.05 -27.73
C SER A 166 0.29 -92.94 -27.85
N VAL A 167 -0.86 -92.34 -28.17
CA VAL A 167 -2.13 -93.04 -28.42
C VAL A 167 -2.30 -93.42 -29.90
N GLU A 168 -1.65 -92.68 -30.81
CA GLU A 168 -1.65 -92.94 -32.25
C GLU A 168 -0.55 -93.93 -32.72
N GLU A 169 0.40 -94.36 -31.86
CA GLU A 169 1.28 -95.48 -32.16
C GLU A 169 0.51 -96.83 -32.13
N PRO A 170 0.27 -97.51 -33.26
CA PRO A 170 -0.40 -98.78 -33.30
C PRO A 170 0.61 -99.94 -33.18
N LYS A 171 0.17 -101.03 -32.55
CA LYS A 171 0.66 -102.39 -32.88
C LYS A 171 0.24 -102.77 -34.28
#